data_AF-A0A368F351-F1
#
_entry.id   AF-A0A368F351-F1
#
_cell.length_a   1.000
_cell.length_b   1.000
_cell.length_c   1.000
_cell.angle_alpha   90.00
_cell.angle_beta   90.00
_cell.angle_gamma   90.00
#
_symmetry.space_group_name_H-M   'P 1'
#
loop_
_entity.id
_entity.type
_entity.pdbx_description
1 polymer ?
#
loop_
_entity_poly.entity_id
_entity_poly.type
_entity_poly.pdbx_seq_one_letter_code
_entity_poly.pdbx_strand_id
1 'polypeptide(L)'
;MIPLNAPHPPHNGQPPPPMAVFPTDQFNAINASWNSNQEIARLLYSAPNHPEWIAQQVAIRPQTGAQYMFCRFDGNWFKMDGYEWKKRREGKLIREDHMKLKVNKQEILSANYAHSSVVPTFHRRVYWLTSVSFCFFYRFHHFLLLSLLSLDILTQ
;
A
#
# COMPACT_ATOMS: atom_id res chain seq x y z
N MET A 1 5.87 52.47 -26.83
CA MET A 1 4.84 51.79 -26.02
C MET A 1 4.53 50.47 -26.71
N ILE A 2 4.88 49.35 -26.09
CA ILE A 2 4.66 47.98 -26.57
C ILE A 2 3.98 47.22 -25.40
N PRO A 3 2.97 46.37 -25.61
CA PRO A 3 2.11 45.89 -24.53
C PRO A 3 2.84 44.91 -23.61
N LEU A 4 2.72 45.12 -22.31
CA LEU A 4 3.31 44.34 -21.23
C LEU A 4 2.48 43.08 -20.90
N ASN A 5 2.18 42.24 -21.90
CA ASN A 5 1.42 41.01 -21.64
C ASN A 5 1.69 39.91 -22.69
N ALA A 6 2.93 39.41 -22.71
CA ALA A 6 3.22 38.10 -23.29
C ALA A 6 3.41 37.09 -22.14
N PRO A 7 2.75 35.93 -22.14
CA PRO A 7 3.02 34.90 -21.15
C PRO A 7 4.46 34.40 -21.35
N HIS A 8 5.26 34.46 -20.29
CA HIS A 8 6.60 33.86 -20.30
C HIS A 8 6.51 32.33 -20.48
N PRO A 9 7.42 31.72 -21.26
CA PRO A 9 7.51 30.26 -21.33
C PRO A 9 7.90 29.72 -19.93
N PRO A 10 7.33 28.60 -19.47
CA PRO A 10 7.69 28.06 -18.17
C PRO A 10 9.18 27.67 -18.18
N HIS A 11 9.92 28.35 -17.31
CA HIS A 11 11.35 28.16 -17.11
C HIS A 11 11.59 26.77 -16.51
N ASN A 12 12.41 25.97 -17.19
CA ASN A 12 12.99 24.72 -16.67
C ASN A 12 13.60 24.97 -15.29
N GLY A 13 13.04 24.36 -14.24
CA GLY A 13 13.58 24.49 -12.88
C GLY A 13 12.59 24.33 -11.73
N GLN A 14 11.28 24.27 -11.98
CA GLN A 14 10.35 23.90 -10.92
C GLN A 14 10.53 22.41 -10.58
N PRO A 15 10.89 22.04 -9.33
CA PRO A 15 10.74 20.66 -8.91
C PRO A 15 9.29 20.24 -9.16
N PRO A 16 9.03 19.00 -9.60
CA PRO A 16 7.67 18.51 -9.75
C PRO A 16 6.91 18.80 -8.44
N PRO A 17 5.63 19.23 -8.51
CA PRO A 17 4.88 19.65 -7.34
C PRO A 17 5.05 18.63 -6.21
N PRO A 18 5.43 19.08 -5.00
CA PRO A 18 5.66 18.18 -3.88
C PRO A 18 4.35 17.44 -3.59
N MET A 19 4.39 16.11 -3.75
CA MET A 19 3.33 15.20 -3.30
C MET A 19 1.91 15.46 -3.86
N ALA A 20 1.75 15.68 -5.17
CA ALA A 20 0.46 15.42 -5.82
C ALA A 20 0.40 13.96 -6.30
N VAL A 21 0.45 13.04 -5.34
CA VAL A 21 -0.11 11.70 -5.55
C VAL A 21 -1.62 11.95 -5.63
N PHE A 22 -2.19 12.04 -6.84
CA PHE A 22 -3.62 12.35 -7.00
C PHE A 22 -4.43 11.45 -6.06
N PRO A 23 -5.19 12.02 -5.11
CA PRO A 23 -6.08 11.22 -4.28
C PRO A 23 -7.04 10.46 -5.19
N THR A 24 -7.42 9.27 -4.75
CA THR A 24 -8.40 8.43 -5.44
C THR A 24 -9.61 8.31 -4.55
N ASP A 25 -10.80 8.43 -5.13
CA ASP A 25 -12.06 8.18 -4.42
C ASP A 25 -12.53 6.73 -4.55
N GLN A 26 -11.70 5.88 -5.17
CA GLN A 26 -12.00 4.48 -5.44
C GLN A 26 -11.02 3.55 -4.74
N PHE A 27 -11.57 2.53 -4.08
CA PHE A 27 -10.85 1.40 -3.52
C PHE A 27 -11.46 0.10 -4.03
N ASN A 28 -10.66 -0.69 -4.75
CA ASN A 28 -11.07 -2.00 -5.24
C ASN A 28 -10.72 -3.08 -4.21
N ALA A 29 -11.72 -3.58 -3.50
CA ALA A 29 -11.54 -4.67 -2.53
C ALA A 29 -11.06 -5.98 -3.18
N ILE A 30 -11.18 -6.12 -4.50
CA ILE A 30 -10.64 -7.23 -5.29
C ILE A 30 -9.78 -6.65 -6.43
N ASN A 31 -8.53 -7.08 -6.54
CA ASN A 31 -7.64 -6.75 -7.64
C ASN A 31 -6.88 -8.00 -8.10
N ALA A 32 -7.03 -8.36 -9.37
CA ALA A 32 -6.41 -9.54 -9.96
C ALA A 32 -4.91 -9.35 -10.25
N SER A 33 -4.38 -8.13 -10.11
CA SER A 33 -2.98 -7.81 -10.32
C SER A 33 -2.35 -7.16 -9.10
N TRP A 34 -1.01 -7.15 -9.07
CA TRP A 34 -0.28 -6.44 -8.04
C TRP A 34 -0.35 -4.94 -8.27
N ASN A 35 -0.74 -4.18 -7.24
CA ASN A 35 -0.63 -2.72 -7.27
C ASN A 35 0.83 -2.29 -7.44
N SER A 36 1.03 -1.27 -8.26
CA SER A 36 2.28 -0.50 -8.33
C SER A 36 2.51 0.28 -7.03
N ASN A 37 3.76 0.69 -6.78
CA ASN A 37 4.10 1.53 -5.63
C ASN A 37 3.30 2.84 -5.63
N GLN A 38 3.06 3.41 -6.82
CA GLN A 38 2.25 4.63 -6.98
C GLN A 38 0.80 4.40 -6.58
N GLU A 39 0.18 3.27 -6.95
CA GLU A 39 -1.19 2.92 -6.54
C GLU A 39 -1.29 2.71 -5.05
N ILE A 40 -0.35 1.95 -4.46
CA ILE A 40 -0.30 1.73 -3.01
C ILE A 40 -0.22 3.06 -2.26
N ALA A 41 0.66 3.96 -2.70
CA ALA A 41 0.77 5.29 -2.09
C ALA A 41 -0.54 6.09 -2.25
N ARG A 42 -1.17 6.08 -3.43
CA ARG A 42 -2.47 6.75 -3.66
C ARG A 42 -3.54 6.27 -2.69
N LEU A 43 -3.70 4.96 -2.55
CA LEU A 43 -4.70 4.37 -1.66
C LEU A 43 -4.44 4.73 -0.20
N LEU A 44 -3.19 4.63 0.26
CA LEU A 44 -2.82 4.94 1.64
C LEU A 44 -2.95 6.44 1.98
N TYR A 45 -2.64 7.34 1.05
CA TYR A 45 -2.85 8.78 1.23
C TYR A 45 -4.32 9.18 1.20
N SER A 46 -5.16 8.43 0.49
CA SER A 46 -6.60 8.74 0.38
C SER A 46 -7.39 8.16 1.56
N ALA A 47 -6.94 7.04 2.14
CA ALA A 47 -7.62 6.35 3.24
C ALA A 47 -8.12 7.23 4.43
N PRO A 48 -7.42 8.29 4.88
CA PRO A 48 -7.94 9.18 5.92
C PRO A 48 -9.30 9.84 5.58
N ASN A 49 -9.57 10.05 4.30
CA ASN A 49 -10.81 10.67 3.81
C ASN A 49 -11.92 9.64 3.50
N HIS A 50 -11.63 8.35 3.64
CA HIS A 50 -12.50 7.24 3.25
C HIS A 50 -12.69 6.25 4.39
N PRO A 51 -13.43 6.60 5.46
CA PRO A 51 -13.72 5.70 6.57
C PRO A 51 -14.43 4.42 6.13
N GLU A 52 -15.18 4.46 5.02
CA GLU A 52 -15.88 3.32 4.42
C GLU A 52 -14.95 2.25 3.84
N TRP A 53 -13.68 2.55 3.59
CA TRP A 53 -12.70 1.54 3.14
C TRP A 53 -12.16 0.70 4.29
N ILE A 54 -12.30 1.19 5.52
CA ILE A 54 -11.62 0.61 6.68
C ILE A 54 -12.33 -0.66 7.12
N ALA A 55 -11.65 -1.78 6.92
CA ALA A 55 -12.06 -3.07 7.42
C ALA A 55 -11.74 -3.20 8.91
N GLN A 56 -12.60 -3.91 9.65
CA GLN A 56 -12.37 -4.24 11.05
C GLN A 56 -11.66 -5.59 11.22
N GLN A 57 -11.86 -6.50 10.28
CA GLN A 57 -11.26 -7.83 10.27
C GLN A 57 -11.01 -8.32 8.84
N VAL A 58 -10.08 -9.26 8.70
CA VAL A 58 -9.89 -10.02 7.45
C VAL A 58 -10.83 -11.22 7.46
N ALA A 59 -11.38 -11.58 6.30
CA ALA A 59 -12.13 -12.83 6.19
C ALA A 59 -11.20 -14.04 6.44
N ILE A 60 -11.77 -15.20 6.77
CA ILE A 60 -11.01 -16.45 6.83
C ILE A 60 -10.83 -16.98 5.41
N ARG A 61 -9.58 -17.21 5.02
CA ARG A 61 -9.16 -17.65 3.67
C ARG A 61 -9.78 -16.79 2.56
N PRO A 62 -9.53 -15.47 2.56
CA PRO A 62 -10.08 -14.57 1.56
C PRO A 62 -9.58 -14.96 0.17
N GLN A 63 -10.44 -14.81 -0.83
CA GLN A 63 -10.09 -15.14 -2.20
C GLN A 63 -8.82 -14.41 -2.67
N THR A 64 -8.11 -15.03 -3.61
CA THR A 64 -7.04 -14.36 -4.35
C THR A 64 -7.50 -13.02 -4.93
N GLY A 65 -6.61 -12.04 -4.89
CA GLY A 65 -6.87 -10.66 -5.26
C GLY A 65 -7.55 -9.83 -4.16
N ALA A 66 -7.92 -10.42 -3.02
CA ALA A 66 -8.54 -9.65 -1.94
C ALA A 66 -7.61 -8.57 -1.37
N GLN A 67 -8.20 -7.40 -1.15
CA GLN A 67 -7.57 -6.22 -0.58
C GLN A 67 -8.38 -5.68 0.58
N TYR A 68 -7.67 -5.23 1.61
CA TYR A 68 -8.28 -4.64 2.80
C TYR A 68 -7.48 -3.41 3.23
N MET A 69 -8.18 -2.35 3.62
CA MET A 69 -7.59 -1.20 4.30
C MET A 69 -7.85 -1.32 5.80
N PHE A 70 -6.82 -1.16 6.63
CA PHE A 70 -6.93 -1.21 8.09
C PHE A 70 -6.34 0.04 8.74
N CYS A 71 -6.88 0.42 9.90
CA CYS A 71 -6.19 1.30 10.82
C CYS A 71 -5.06 0.53 11.53
N ARG A 72 -3.83 1.05 11.49
CA ARG A 72 -2.64 0.34 12.02
C ARG A 72 -2.70 0.06 13.51
N PHE A 73 -3.41 0.88 14.28
CA PHE A 73 -3.48 0.73 15.74
C PHE A 73 -4.44 -0.37 16.21
N ASP A 74 -5.28 -0.89 15.31
CA ASP A 74 -6.26 -1.91 15.69
C ASP A 74 -5.57 -3.23 15.99
N GLY A 75 -4.31 -3.43 15.60
CA GLY A 75 -3.50 -4.58 15.99
C GLY A 75 -3.15 -5.48 14.80
N ASN A 76 -2.85 -6.76 15.08
CA ASN A 76 -2.45 -7.74 14.06
C ASN A 76 -3.64 -8.55 13.51
N TRP A 77 -4.88 -8.03 13.56
CA TRP A 77 -6.08 -8.74 13.11
C TRP A 77 -5.99 -9.17 11.64
N PHE A 78 -5.33 -8.37 10.80
CA PHE A 78 -5.05 -8.71 9.40
C PHE A 78 -4.22 -9.99 9.22
N LYS A 79 -3.54 -10.47 10.28
CA LYS A 79 -2.80 -11.74 10.27
C LYS A 79 -3.68 -12.96 10.57
N MET A 80 -4.93 -12.76 11.01
CA MET A 80 -5.90 -13.83 11.29
C MET A 80 -6.66 -14.25 10.02
N ASP A 81 -5.95 -14.38 8.91
CA ASP A 81 -6.51 -14.69 7.59
C ASP A 81 -6.76 -16.19 7.35
N GLY A 82 -6.42 -17.05 8.31
CA GLY A 82 -6.64 -18.50 8.23
C GLY A 82 -5.75 -19.23 7.21
N TYR A 83 -4.75 -18.55 6.64
CA TYR A 83 -3.74 -19.16 5.78
C TYR A 83 -2.54 -19.65 6.59
N GLU A 84 -1.89 -20.69 6.06
CA GLU A 84 -0.61 -21.14 6.56
C GLU A 84 0.54 -20.44 5.83
N TRP A 85 1.37 -19.76 6.62
CA TRP A 85 2.50 -18.98 6.15
C TRP A 85 3.82 -19.69 6.48
N LYS A 86 4.82 -19.56 5.61
CA LYS A 86 6.16 -20.13 5.84
C LYS A 86 6.71 -19.61 7.16
N LYS A 87 7.15 -20.52 8.02
CA LYS A 87 7.80 -20.21 9.29
C LYS A 87 9.30 -20.01 9.08
N ARG A 88 9.95 -19.32 10.02
CA ARG A 88 11.42 -19.26 10.07
C ARG A 88 11.99 -20.67 10.32
N ARG A 89 13.19 -20.96 9.80
CA ARG A 89 13.81 -22.30 9.79
C ARG A 89 13.79 -23.01 11.16
N GLU A 90 13.98 -22.25 12.24
CA GLU A 90 14.07 -22.78 13.61
C GLU A 90 13.07 -22.10 14.56
N GLY A 91 12.10 -21.36 14.01
CA GLY A 91 11.20 -20.51 14.78
C GLY A 91 9.74 -20.90 14.63
N LYS A 92 8.97 -20.70 15.69
CA LYS A 92 7.49 -20.76 15.63
C LYS A 92 6.89 -19.56 14.87
N LEU A 93 7.69 -18.51 14.66
CA LEU A 93 7.26 -17.27 14.01
C LEU A 93 7.23 -17.39 12.49
N ILE A 94 6.25 -16.71 11.88
CA ILE A 94 6.16 -16.55 10.43
C ILE A 94 7.39 -15.80 9.92
N ARG A 95 7.90 -16.23 8.77
CA ARG A 95 8.91 -15.50 8.01
C ARG A 95 8.21 -14.38 7.25
N GLU A 96 8.51 -13.15 7.64
CA GLU A 96 8.10 -11.94 6.93
C GLU A 96 9.36 -11.27 6.40
N ASP A 97 9.43 -11.06 5.09
CA ASP A 97 10.50 -10.32 4.43
C ASP A 97 10.09 -8.83 4.40
N HIS A 98 10.91 -7.99 5.03
CA HIS A 98 10.63 -6.56 5.18
C HIS A 98 11.30 -5.79 4.04
N MET A 99 10.52 -4.93 3.37
CA MET A 99 10.99 -4.14 2.23
C MET A 99 10.68 -2.66 2.43
N LYS A 100 11.51 -1.83 1.81
CA LYS A 100 11.33 -0.39 1.69
C LYS A 100 11.18 -0.06 0.22
N LEU A 101 10.08 0.60 -0.14
CA LEU A 101 9.70 0.83 -1.53
C LEU A 101 9.75 2.32 -1.85
N LYS A 102 10.18 2.60 -3.08
CA LYS A 102 10.32 3.96 -3.59
C LYS A 102 9.14 4.35 -4.48
N VAL A 103 8.68 5.58 -4.30
CA VAL A 103 7.78 6.29 -5.20
C VAL A 103 8.51 7.56 -5.61
N ASN A 104 8.64 7.80 -6.92
CA ASN A 104 9.36 8.97 -7.44
C ASN A 104 10.77 9.14 -6.83
N LYS A 105 11.53 8.04 -6.73
CA LYS A 105 12.89 7.94 -6.14
C LYS A 105 12.97 8.19 -4.62
N GLN A 106 11.85 8.46 -3.96
CA GLN A 106 11.78 8.66 -2.51
C GLN A 106 11.25 7.40 -1.81
N GLU A 107 11.92 6.97 -0.75
CA GLU A 107 11.50 5.83 0.07
C GLU A 107 10.37 6.25 1.02
N ILE A 108 9.12 6.11 0.58
CA ILE A 108 7.94 6.55 1.36
C ILE A 108 7.04 5.39 1.80
N LEU A 109 7.28 4.17 1.31
CA LEU A 109 6.51 2.98 1.63
C LEU A 109 7.38 1.94 2.32
N SER A 110 6.80 1.29 3.33
CA SER A 110 7.32 0.05 3.89
C SER A 110 6.38 -1.08 3.54
N ALA A 111 6.92 -2.30 3.40
CA ALA A 111 6.14 -3.48 3.10
C ALA A 111 6.62 -4.71 3.87
N ASN A 112 5.69 -5.60 4.22
CA ASN A 112 5.97 -6.95 4.73
C ASN A 112 5.39 -7.99 3.78
N TYR A 113 6.23 -8.92 3.34
CA TYR A 113 5.84 -10.04 2.48
C TYR A 113 5.93 -11.37 3.23
N ALA A 114 4.85 -12.15 3.16
CA ALA A 114 4.81 -13.52 3.64
C ALA A 114 4.44 -14.46 2.49
N HIS A 115 5.16 -15.57 2.41
CA HIS A 115 4.93 -16.63 1.42
C HIS A 115 4.08 -17.73 2.07
N SER A 116 3.09 -18.25 1.34
CA SER A 116 2.33 -19.41 1.82
C SER A 116 3.24 -20.63 1.97
N SER A 117 2.98 -21.45 2.99
CA SER A 117 3.61 -22.77 3.16
C SER A 117 3.02 -23.83 2.26
N VAL A 118 1.81 -23.62 1.74
CA VAL A 118 1.04 -24.60 0.96
C VAL A 118 1.11 -24.30 -0.53
N VAL A 119 0.83 -23.07 -0.94
CA VAL A 119 0.75 -22.66 -2.35
C VAL A 119 1.91 -21.69 -2.67
N PRO A 120 2.97 -22.11 -3.36
CA PRO A 120 4.18 -21.30 -3.55
C PRO A 120 3.95 -19.92 -4.19
N THR A 121 2.90 -19.79 -5.00
CA THR A 121 2.53 -18.58 -5.73
C THR A 121 1.62 -17.65 -4.95
N PHE A 122 1.09 -18.10 -3.79
CA PHE A 122 0.21 -17.30 -2.95
C PHE A 122 1.00 -16.52 -1.90
N HIS A 123 0.78 -15.21 -1.88
CA HIS A 123 1.53 -14.27 -1.06
C HIS A 123 0.61 -13.32 -0.32
N ARG A 124 1.01 -12.97 0.90
CA ARG A 124 0.48 -11.82 1.63
C ARG A 124 1.45 -10.67 1.52
N ARG A 125 0.93 -9.50 1.14
CA ARG A 125 1.66 -8.25 1.11
C ARG A 125 0.93 -7.22 1.94
N VAL A 126 1.69 -6.56 2.80
CA VAL A 126 1.16 -5.57 3.73
C VAL A 126 1.97 -4.30 3.56
N TYR A 127 1.32 -3.19 3.27
CA TYR A 127 1.97 -1.91 2.98
C TYR A 127 1.55 -0.83 3.96
N TRP A 128 2.46 0.09 4.29
CA TRP A 128 2.14 1.31 5.03
C TRP A 128 3.08 2.45 4.65
N LEU A 129 2.62 3.69 4.86
CA LEU A 129 3.44 4.88 4.70
C LEU A 129 4.51 4.91 5.79
N THR A 130 5.76 5.06 5.39
CA THR A 130 6.89 5.32 6.29
C THR A 130 6.88 6.80 6.62
N SER A 131 7.09 7.18 7.89
CA SER A 131 7.09 8.59 8.31
C SER A 131 8.14 9.37 7.52
N VAL A 132 7.68 10.11 6.52
CA VAL A 132 8.45 11.20 5.91
C VAL A 132 8.22 12.41 6.80
N SER A 133 9.26 13.20 7.03
CA SER A 133 9.35 14.36 7.94
C SER A 133 8.26 15.45 7.79
N PHE A 134 7.30 15.26 6.89
CA PHE A 134 6.08 16.04 6.71
C PHE A 134 4.93 15.67 7.67
N CYS A 135 5.03 14.57 8.43
CA CYS A 135 3.97 14.10 9.32
C CYS A 135 4.22 14.40 10.81
N PHE A 136 4.92 15.50 11.14
CA PHE A 136 5.12 15.90 12.54
C PHE A 136 3.96 16.71 13.15
N PHE A 137 2.99 17.14 12.34
CA PHE A 137 1.85 17.95 12.83
C PHE A 137 0.47 17.29 12.76
N TYR A 138 0.35 16.10 12.18
CA TYR A 138 -0.95 15.43 12.07
C TYR A 138 -0.93 14.10 12.82
N ARG A 139 -1.66 14.05 13.93
CA ARG A 139 -2.12 12.84 14.63
C ARG A 139 -3.08 12.00 13.76
N PHE A 140 -2.94 12.02 12.43
CA PHE A 140 -3.83 11.35 11.50
C PHE A 140 -3.13 10.13 10.88
N HIS A 141 -3.30 9.03 11.62
CA HIS A 141 -3.69 7.71 11.14
C HIS A 141 -2.73 7.05 10.14
N HIS A 142 -1.94 6.13 10.68
CA HIS A 142 -1.19 5.17 9.88
C HIS A 142 -2.18 4.12 9.35
N PHE A 143 -2.42 4.11 8.03
CA PHE A 143 -3.21 3.08 7.37
C PHE A 143 -2.34 1.93 6.88
N LEU A 144 -2.95 0.76 6.71
CA LEU A 144 -2.32 -0.47 6.24
C LEU A 144 -3.14 -1.05 5.09
N LEU A 145 -2.50 -1.26 3.95
CA LEU A 145 -3.09 -1.98 2.81
C LEU A 145 -2.62 -3.43 2.84
N LEU A 146 -3.53 -4.36 3.07
CA LEU A 146 -3.32 -5.80 2.92
C LEU A 146 -3.74 -6.22 1.52
N SER A 147 -2.87 -6.92 0.79
CA SER A 147 -3.18 -7.55 -0.51
C SER A 147 -2.77 -9.03 -0.48
N LEU A 148 -3.68 -9.91 -0.90
CA LEU A 148 -3.48 -11.35 -0.98
C LEU A 148 -3.67 -11.80 -2.42
N LEU A 149 -2.64 -12.36 -3.07
CA LEU A 149 -2.73 -12.76 -4.48
C LEU A 149 -1.90 -14.02 -4.75
N SER A 150 -2.45 -14.90 -5.58
CA SER A 150 -1.73 -16.01 -6.23
C SER A 150 -1.27 -15.60 -7.64
N LEU A 151 -0.02 -15.89 -7.99
CA LEU A 151 0.53 -15.66 -9.34
C LEU A 151 0.02 -16.67 -10.39
N ASP A 152 -0.60 -17.79 -10.01
CA ASP A 152 -1.00 -18.88 -10.93
C ASP A 152 -2.28 -18.59 -11.74
N ILE A 153 -2.93 -17.44 -11.51
CA ILE A 153 -4.23 -17.10 -12.13
C ILE A 153 -4.03 -16.29 -13.43
N LEU A 154 -2.79 -15.97 -13.81
CA LEU A 154 -2.50 -15.45 -15.15
C LEU A 154 -2.40 -16.58 -16.21
N THR A 155 -2.72 -17.83 -15.84
CA THR A 155 -2.61 -19.02 -16.70
C THR A 155 -3.88 -19.89 -16.76
N GLN A 156 -5.06 -19.34 -16.50
CA GLN A 156 -6.34 -19.97 -16.88
C GLN A 156 -7.17 -19.03 -17.74
#